data_AF-A0A966MEZ0-F1
#
_entry.id   AF-A0A966MEZ0-F1
#
_cell.length_a   1.000
_cell.length_b   1.000
_cell.length_c   1.000
_cell.angle_alpha   90.00
_cell.angle_beta   90.00
_cell.angle_gamma   90.00
#
_symmetry.space_group_name_H-M   'P 1'
#
loop_
_entity.id
_entity.type
_entity.pdbx_description
1 polymer ?
#
loop_
_entity_poly.entity_id
_entity_poly.type
_entity_poly.pdbx_seq_one_letter_code
_entity_poly.pdbx_strand_id
1 'polypeptide(L)' 'MSFKTDIEIAREAKKIAIQDVGAKLGIPSADLLPFGHDKAKVSESFIKSLAKNKDGR' A
#
# COMPACT_ATOMS: atom_id res chain seq x y z
N MET A 1 -8.16 -32.29 6.92
CA MET A 1 -7.94 -30.87 7.24
C MET A 1 -8.72 -30.04 6.23
N SER A 2 -9.56 -29.12 6.68
CA SER A 2 -10.24 -28.19 5.78
C SER A 2 -9.39 -26.94 5.65
N PHE A 3 -8.99 -26.58 4.43
CA PHE A 3 -8.38 -25.29 4.18
C PHE A 3 -9.47 -24.22 4.21
N LYS A 4 -9.14 -23.05 4.75
CA LYS A 4 -10.01 -21.88 4.67
C LYS A 4 -10.12 -21.43 3.21
N THR A 5 -11.26 -20.91 2.85
CA THR A 5 -11.45 -20.24 1.55
C THR A 5 -10.67 -18.91 1.52
N ASP A 6 -10.35 -18.43 0.33
CA ASP A 6 -9.60 -17.18 0.15
C ASP A 6 -10.26 -15.99 0.85
N ILE A 7 -11.60 -15.93 0.85
CA ILE A 7 -12.36 -14.85 1.49
C ILE A 7 -12.33 -14.94 3.02
N GLU A 8 -12.31 -16.15 3.59
CA GLU A 8 -12.15 -16.34 5.04
C GLU A 8 -10.77 -15.89 5.49
N ILE A 9 -9.73 -16.25 4.74
CA ILE A 9 -8.35 -15.81 5.01
C ILE A 9 -8.26 -14.27 4.93
N ALA A 10 -8.82 -13.65 3.89
CA ALA A 10 -8.78 -12.20 3.72
C ALA A 10 -9.54 -11.43 4.82
N ARG A 11 -10.67 -11.98 5.31
CA ARG A 11 -11.45 -11.37 6.40
C ARG A 11 -10.75 -11.46 7.75
N GLU A 12 -10.03 -12.54 8.02
CA GLU A 12 -9.29 -12.74 9.27
C GLU A 12 -7.94 -11.99 9.32
N ALA A 13 -7.45 -11.52 8.16
CA ALA A 13 -6.17 -10.83 8.09
C ALA A 13 -6.14 -9.55 8.94
N LYS A 14 -5.09 -9.41 9.76
CA LYS A 14 -4.80 -8.17 10.49
C LYS A 14 -4.18 -7.14 9.55
N LYS A 15 -5.03 -6.38 8.86
CA LYS A 15 -4.60 -5.31 7.95
C LYS A 15 -3.86 -4.22 8.72
N ILE A 16 -2.74 -3.76 8.16
CA ILE A 16 -2.05 -2.55 8.61
C ILE A 16 -2.61 -1.33 7.88
N ALA A 17 -2.48 -0.14 8.47
CA ALA A 17 -2.95 1.09 7.83
C ALA A 17 -2.15 1.37 6.55
N ILE A 18 -2.81 1.92 5.53
CA ILE A 18 -2.17 2.21 4.24
C ILE A 18 -1.02 3.22 4.39
N GLN A 19 -1.09 4.10 5.38
CA GLN A 19 -0.02 5.02 5.73
C GLN A 19 1.23 4.30 6.23
N ASP A 20 1.09 3.22 7.01
CA ASP A 20 2.21 2.42 7.50
C ASP A 20 2.88 1.65 6.35
N VAL A 21 2.08 1.18 5.38
CA VAL A 21 2.60 0.59 4.14
C VAL A 21 3.42 1.62 3.36
N GLY A 22 2.90 2.85 3.22
CA GLY A 22 3.61 3.96 2.58
C GLY A 22 4.94 4.28 3.24
N ALA A 23 4.94 4.41 4.57
CA ALA A 23 6.13 4.71 5.34
C ALA A 23 7.23 3.65 5.14
N LYS A 24 6.87 2.36 5.08
CA LYS A 24 7.82 1.27 4.78
C LYS A 24 8.45 1.37 3.39
N LEU A 25 7.75 1.96 2.43
CA LEU A 25 8.21 2.15 1.06
C LEU A 25 8.83 3.54 0.82
N GLY A 26 8.96 4.36 1.87
CA GLY A 26 9.48 5.73 1.75
C GLY A 26 8.53 6.70 1.06
N ILE A 27 7.22 6.41 1.04
CA ILE A 27 6.19 7.31 0.52
C ILE A 27 5.70 8.20 1.67
N PRO A 28 5.92 9.53 1.61
CA PRO A 28 5.42 10.45 2.62
C PRO A 28 3.89 10.45 2.69
N SER A 29 3.32 10.68 3.88
CA SER A 29 1.86 10.73 4.04
C SER A 29 1.20 11.83 3.21
N ALA A 30 1.91 12.93 2.91
CA ALA A 30 1.40 14.01 2.06
C ALA A 30 1.20 13.59 0.59
N ASP A 31 1.90 12.55 0.14
CA ASP A 31 1.80 11.99 -1.21
C ASP A 31 0.87 10.77 -1.29
N LEU A 32 0.23 10.40 -0.18
CA LEU A 32 -0.81 9.39 -0.12
C LEU A 32 -2.18 10.04 0.04
N LEU A 33 -3.08 9.77 -0.89
CA LEU A 33 -4.47 10.21 -0.87
C LEU A 33 -5.36 9.05 -0.44
N PRO A 34 -5.74 8.92 0.84
CA PRO A 34 -6.41 7.73 1.36
C PRO A 34 -7.89 7.65 0.97
N PHE A 35 -8.38 6.44 0.76
CA PHE A 35 -9.80 6.11 0.57
C PHE A 35 -10.22 5.11 1.65
N GLY A 36 -10.31 5.60 2.89
CA GLY A 36 -10.37 4.75 4.08
C GLY A 36 -8.99 4.32 4.56
N HIS A 37 -8.92 3.25 5.34
CA HIS A 37 -7.70 2.86 6.05
C HIS A 37 -6.76 1.93 5.28
N ASP A 38 -7.25 1.28 4.22
CA ASP A 38 -6.56 0.15 3.57
C ASP A 38 -6.19 0.41 2.10
N LYS A 39 -6.49 1.61 1.58
CA LYS A 39 -6.19 1.98 0.20
C LYS A 39 -5.96 3.48 0.05
N ALA A 40 -5.11 3.83 -0.90
CA ALA A 40 -4.77 5.21 -1.23
C ALA A 40 -4.35 5.33 -2.71
N LYS A 41 -4.51 6.52 -3.29
CA LYS A 41 -3.78 6.90 -4.52
C LYS A 41 -2.44 7.52 -4.13
N VAL A 42 -1.44 7.37 -5.01
CA VAL A 42 -0.14 8.03 -4.87
C VAL A 42 -0.13 9.30 -5.73
N SER A 43 0.46 10.37 -5.22
CA SER A 43 0.54 11.64 -5.94
C SER A 43 1.36 11.51 -7.23
N GLU A 44 0.97 12.26 -8.25
CA GLU A 44 1.70 12.30 -9.52
C GLU A 44 3.12 12.89 -9.34
N SER A 45 3.24 13.92 -8.50
CA SER A 45 4.52 14.58 -8.18
C SER A 45 5.54 13.61 -7.59
N PHE A 46 5.11 12.76 -6.66
CA PHE A 46 5.96 11.74 -6.08
C PHE A 46 6.40 10.72 -7.13
N ILE A 47 5.47 10.22 -7.96
CA ILE A 47 5.79 9.26 -9.03
C ILE A 47 6.83 9.85 -10.00
N LYS A 48 6.63 11.10 -10.44
CA LYS A 48 7.58 11.82 -11.31
C LYS A 48 8.97 11.97 -10.68
N SER A 49 9.04 12.17 -9.35
CA SER A 49 10.32 12.28 -8.64
C SER A 49 11.18 11.01 -8.71
N LEU A 50 10.54 9.84 -8.89
CA LEU A 50 11.22 8.54 -8.92
C LEU A 50 11.76 8.14 -10.30
N ALA A 51 11.55 8.96 -11.35
CA ALA A 51 11.85 8.59 -12.74
C ALA A 51 13.34 8.26 -13.01
N LYS A 52 14.25 8.67 -12.13
CA LYS A 52 15.69 8.40 -12.24
C LYS A 52 16.13 7.14 -11.48
N ASN A 53 15.24 6.54 -10.70
CA ASN A 53 15.54 5.33 -9.95
C ASN A 53 15.64 4.14 -10.92
N LYS A 54 16.48 3.18 -10.57
CA LYS A 54 16.55 1.92 -11.32
C LYS A 54 15.24 1.15 -11.12
N ASP A 55 14.81 0.46 -12.18
CA ASP A 55 13.70 -0.49 -12.09
C ASP A 55 14.08 -1.61 -11.10
N GLY A 56 13.10 -2.04 -10.30
CA GLY A 56 13.28 -3.03 -9.23
C GLY A 56 13.10 -4.49 -9.69
N ARG A 57 12.93 -4.71 -11.00
CA ARG A 57 12.79 -6.03 -11.64
C ARG A 57 14.00 -6.95 -11.44
#